data_AF-A0A7V3JP51-F1
#
_entry.id   AF-A0A7V3JP51-F1
#
_cell.length_a   1.000
_cell.length_b   1.000
_cell.length_c   1.000
_cell.angle_alpha   90.00
_cell.angle_beta   90.00
_cell.angle_gamma   90.00
#
_symmetry.space_group_name_H-M   'P 1'
#
loop_
_entity.id
_entity.type
_entity.pdbx_description
1 polymer ?
#
loop_
_entity_poly.entity_id
_entity_poly.type
_entity_poly.pdbx_seq_one_letter_code
_entity_poly.pdbx_strand_id
1 'polypeptide(L)'
;MGTFLAGAPILPVSNVSGEGFEALIKALASLVRSIVPRRSDGVFRVPLDRAFSARGFGTVVAGIPVAGRAAVGDEVVLLPQGQTGRIKRIQVYGRDSSCVLAGQCAALNVPAWDHRAIRRGDVVTVPGYFAPETWYAAELRLLPEEKLAGPVVSAGLKNGASAKLHTGTSEVLARVYSLEGGPVLPGSHGFVQVRLERPVVAGPGDPFILRSLNPVRTIGGGRILEATSRRLKRHRPEVRQMLAEQAAALDDDLRRVEQRLRRAPGLAASEADLAGAAKIPRLRVAEILAQLVSEQKAVALGAGLYLHAEGLFAARERILAAVRQFHEQSPESLGPTAEQLRQATGLEKPVLAAVLGRMKAQGDLVERGQRLGLPGHRPRLEGPQGQLVGEIEHRLLQHLFHPPGADELAAATGASSDAVRKALAILVEHGRAVAVADGLWFHADALARAQQILVEYLLKEGRLESVRFKYLLDTTRKYALPLLDYFDRVGLLRRSGNTRFLREKPQA
;
A
#
# COMPACT_ATOMS: atom_id res chain seq x y z
N MET A 1 43.12 -1.75 -14.13
CA MET A 1 42.35 -2.64 -13.22
C MET A 1 42.20 -4.02 -13.84
N GLY A 2 42.56 -5.07 -13.09
CA GLY A 2 42.32 -6.47 -13.51
C GLY A 2 40.83 -6.83 -13.55
N THR A 3 40.49 -7.91 -14.24
CA THR A 3 39.13 -8.50 -14.19
C THR A 3 38.93 -9.26 -12.88
N PHE A 4 37.71 -9.74 -12.61
CA PHE A 4 37.46 -10.67 -11.49
C PHE A 4 38.26 -12.00 -11.60
N LEU A 5 38.87 -12.25 -12.76
CA LEU A 5 39.72 -13.42 -13.03
C LEU A 5 41.22 -13.10 -12.99
N ALA A 6 41.64 -11.87 -12.67
CA ALA A 6 43.05 -11.48 -12.75
C ALA A 6 43.97 -12.32 -11.85
N GLY A 7 43.45 -12.86 -10.74
CA GLY A 7 44.19 -13.77 -9.86
C GLY A 7 43.81 -15.25 -10.01
N ALA A 8 43.04 -15.62 -11.06
CA ALA A 8 42.64 -17.01 -11.25
C ALA A 8 43.84 -17.87 -11.69
N PRO A 9 44.01 -19.09 -11.15
CA PRO A 9 45.11 -19.97 -11.55
C PRO A 9 44.98 -20.39 -13.02
N ILE A 10 46.10 -20.39 -13.73
CA ILE A 10 46.20 -20.93 -15.10
C ILE A 10 46.62 -22.39 -14.98
N LEU A 11 45.74 -23.31 -15.44
CA LEU A 11 45.93 -24.75 -15.33
C LEU A 11 45.98 -25.36 -16.74
N PRO A 12 47.18 -25.63 -17.28
CA PRO A 12 47.30 -26.27 -18.58
C PRO A 12 46.80 -27.71 -18.51
N VAL A 13 46.05 -28.13 -19.53
CA VAL A 13 45.54 -29.50 -19.65
C VAL A 13 45.68 -29.99 -21.08
N SER A 14 45.80 -31.30 -21.25
CA SER A 14 45.71 -31.97 -22.54
C SER A 14 44.54 -32.95 -22.51
N ASN A 15 43.52 -32.69 -23.32
CA ASN A 15 42.36 -33.59 -23.45
C ASN A 15 42.70 -34.89 -24.19
N VAL A 16 43.87 -34.97 -24.83
CA VAL A 16 44.33 -36.17 -25.55
C VAL A 16 45.15 -37.07 -24.62
N SER A 17 46.12 -36.52 -23.90
CA SER A 17 46.99 -37.29 -22.99
C SER A 17 46.43 -37.44 -21.58
N GLY A 18 45.45 -36.61 -21.18
CA GLY A 18 44.92 -36.56 -19.82
C GLY A 18 45.79 -35.79 -18.83
N GLU A 19 46.91 -35.21 -19.27
CA GLU A 19 47.80 -34.42 -18.42
C GLU A 19 47.11 -33.18 -17.85
N GLY A 20 47.40 -32.85 -16.60
CA GLY A 20 46.88 -31.66 -15.90
C GLY A 20 45.47 -31.81 -15.31
N PHE A 21 44.75 -32.90 -15.60
CA PHE A 21 43.38 -33.09 -15.11
C PHE A 21 43.28 -33.25 -13.60
N GLU A 22 44.26 -33.90 -12.95
CA GLU A 22 44.25 -34.02 -11.48
C GLU A 22 44.32 -32.65 -10.80
N ALA A 23 45.25 -31.79 -11.27
CA ALA A 23 45.39 -30.42 -10.78
C ALA A 23 44.12 -29.59 -11.06
N LEU A 24 43.52 -29.75 -12.25
CA LEU A 24 42.25 -29.11 -12.60
C LEU A 24 41.12 -29.54 -11.65
N ILE A 25 40.93 -30.85 -11.42
CA ILE A 25 39.89 -31.38 -10.54
C ILE A 25 40.07 -30.87 -9.11
N LYS A 26 41.31 -30.86 -8.60
CA LYS A 26 41.62 -30.33 -7.26
C LYS A 26 41.30 -28.84 -7.15
N ALA A 27 41.66 -28.05 -8.16
CA ALA A 27 41.34 -26.62 -8.19
C ALA A 27 39.83 -26.37 -8.28
N LEU A 28 39.10 -27.13 -9.11
CA LEU A 28 37.64 -27.06 -9.20
C LEU A 28 36.98 -27.44 -7.88
N ALA A 29 37.45 -28.49 -7.21
CA ALA A 29 36.92 -28.89 -5.90
C ALA A 29 37.14 -27.80 -4.84
N SER A 30 38.31 -27.16 -4.84
CA SER A 30 38.58 -26.01 -3.96
C SER A 30 37.66 -24.84 -4.26
N LEU A 31 37.46 -24.51 -5.54
CA LEU A 31 36.56 -23.44 -5.96
C LEU A 31 35.11 -23.71 -5.55
N VAL A 32 34.62 -24.94 -5.75
CA VAL A 32 33.26 -25.35 -5.34
C VAL A 32 33.08 -25.20 -3.84
N ARG A 33 34.08 -25.56 -3.03
CA ARG A 33 34.04 -25.41 -1.56
C ARG A 33 34.01 -23.94 -1.12
N SER A 34 34.57 -23.01 -1.89
CA SER A 34 34.56 -21.58 -1.56
C SER A 34 33.31 -20.83 -2.03
N ILE A 35 32.47 -21.45 -2.86
CA ILE A 35 31.27 -20.78 -3.39
C ILE A 35 30.16 -20.79 -2.33
N VAL A 36 29.65 -19.59 -2.02
CA VAL A 36 28.42 -19.45 -1.23
C VAL A 36 27.23 -19.94 -2.06
N PRO A 37 26.42 -20.89 -1.55
CA PRO A 37 25.23 -21.36 -2.26
C PRO A 37 24.27 -20.21 -2.58
N ARG A 38 23.59 -20.31 -3.73
CA ARG A 38 22.56 -19.32 -4.08
C ARG A 38 21.37 -19.43 -3.13
N ARG A 39 20.75 -18.28 -2.84
CA ARG A 39 19.52 -18.17 -2.05
C ARG A 39 18.38 -18.96 -2.69
N SER A 40 17.86 -19.95 -1.97
CA SER A 40 16.72 -20.78 -2.36
C SER A 40 15.41 -20.36 -1.69
N ASP A 41 15.49 -19.36 -0.80
CA ASP A 41 14.40 -18.74 -0.05
C ASP A 41 13.78 -17.53 -0.78
N GLY A 42 14.22 -17.24 -2.01
CA GLY A 42 13.65 -16.20 -2.87
C GLY A 42 12.41 -16.64 -3.65
N VAL A 43 11.85 -15.75 -4.46
CA VAL A 43 10.75 -16.07 -5.37
C VAL A 43 11.26 -16.92 -6.53
N PHE A 44 10.64 -18.09 -6.76
CA PHE A 44 11.06 -19.02 -7.80
C PHE A 44 10.98 -18.42 -9.20
N ARG A 45 12.09 -18.47 -9.95
CA ARG A 45 12.13 -17.99 -11.33
C ARG A 45 13.18 -18.71 -12.18
N VAL A 46 12.80 -19.11 -13.38
CA VAL A 46 13.63 -19.86 -14.34
C VAL A 46 13.57 -19.21 -15.71
N PRO A 47 14.62 -18.51 -16.16
CA PRO A 47 14.80 -18.17 -17.56
C PRO A 47 15.00 -19.45 -18.38
N LEU A 48 14.17 -19.65 -19.40
CA LEU A 48 14.18 -20.85 -20.21
C LEU A 48 15.21 -20.78 -21.33
N ASP A 49 15.94 -21.86 -21.53
CA ASP A 49 16.88 -22.02 -22.64
C ASP A 49 16.29 -22.81 -23.81
N ARG A 50 15.43 -23.80 -23.53
CA ARG A 50 14.70 -24.62 -24.50
C ARG A 50 13.40 -25.18 -23.94
N ALA A 51 12.51 -25.56 -24.83
CA ALA A 51 11.29 -26.33 -24.55
C ALA A 51 11.14 -27.44 -25.59
N PHE A 52 10.64 -28.60 -25.15
CA PHE A 52 10.45 -29.76 -26.01
C PHE A 52 9.32 -30.65 -25.49
N SER A 53 8.84 -31.58 -26.32
CA SER A 53 7.91 -32.62 -25.89
C SER A 53 8.67 -33.91 -25.60
N ALA A 54 8.37 -34.56 -24.47
CA ALA A 54 8.88 -35.88 -24.13
C ALA A 54 7.73 -36.91 -24.18
N ARG A 55 7.97 -38.05 -24.85
CA ARG A 55 6.96 -39.12 -25.04
C ARG A 55 6.42 -39.59 -23.68
N GLY A 56 5.10 -39.54 -23.50
CA GLY A 56 4.43 -39.92 -22.24
C GLY A 56 4.42 -38.85 -21.15
N PHE A 57 5.11 -37.74 -21.34
CA PHE A 57 5.21 -36.64 -20.37
C PHE A 57 4.56 -35.35 -20.88
N GLY A 58 4.51 -35.12 -22.19
CA GLY A 58 4.04 -33.86 -22.76
C GLY A 58 5.14 -32.80 -22.73
N THR A 59 4.77 -31.54 -22.48
CA THR A 59 5.72 -30.41 -22.53
C THR A 59 6.70 -30.41 -21.36
N VAL A 60 7.98 -30.29 -21.70
CA VAL A 60 9.10 -30.12 -20.78
C VAL A 60 9.84 -28.83 -21.13
N VAL A 61 10.09 -28.01 -20.13
CA VAL A 61 10.88 -26.78 -20.26
C VAL A 61 12.17 -26.91 -19.46
N ALA A 62 13.27 -26.40 -19.99
CA ALA A 62 14.57 -26.48 -19.34
C ALA A 62 15.18 -25.09 -19.12
N GLY A 63 15.97 -24.97 -18.05
CA GLY A 63 16.64 -23.75 -17.66
C GLY A 63 17.35 -23.88 -16.32
N ILE A 64 17.95 -22.79 -15.86
CA ILE A 64 18.62 -22.72 -14.56
C ILE A 64 17.85 -21.72 -13.70
N PRO A 65 17.22 -22.14 -12.57
CA PRO A 65 16.52 -21.21 -11.72
C PRO A 65 17.49 -20.18 -11.13
N VAL A 66 17.14 -18.91 -11.24
CA VAL A 66 17.98 -17.80 -10.76
C VAL A 66 17.71 -17.46 -9.29
N ALA A 67 16.53 -17.82 -8.79
CA ALA A 67 16.11 -17.62 -7.41
C ALA A 67 15.06 -18.66 -7.01
N GLY A 68 14.93 -18.86 -5.70
CA GLY A 68 13.86 -19.65 -5.08
C GLY A 68 13.96 -21.16 -5.29
N ARG A 69 12.83 -21.82 -5.02
CA ARG A 69 12.64 -23.26 -5.21
C ARG A 69 11.23 -23.56 -5.71
N ALA A 70 11.06 -24.70 -6.37
CA ALA A 70 9.75 -25.25 -6.70
C ALA A 70 9.75 -26.77 -6.49
N ALA A 71 8.59 -27.31 -6.16
CA ALA A 71 8.35 -28.72 -5.96
C ALA A 71 7.35 -29.28 -6.99
N VAL A 72 7.35 -30.60 -7.14
CA VAL A 72 6.29 -31.29 -7.88
C VAL A 72 4.94 -30.96 -7.24
N GLY A 73 3.97 -30.56 -8.06
CA GLY A 73 2.64 -30.15 -7.61
C GLY A 73 2.45 -28.64 -7.51
N ASP A 74 3.54 -27.84 -7.52
CA ASP A 74 3.45 -26.39 -7.47
C ASP A 74 2.81 -25.81 -8.74
N GLU A 75 2.02 -24.76 -8.55
CA GLU A 75 1.49 -23.94 -9.63
C GLU A 75 2.55 -22.96 -10.13
N VAL A 76 2.66 -22.86 -11.44
CA VAL A 76 3.61 -21.99 -12.14
C VAL A 76 2.92 -21.25 -13.27
N VAL A 77 3.47 -20.09 -13.64
CA VAL A 77 3.07 -19.31 -14.80
C VAL A 77 4.24 -19.19 -15.77
N LEU A 78 3.95 -19.37 -17.06
CA LEU A 78 4.85 -19.10 -18.17
C LEU A 78 4.65 -17.66 -18.64
N LEU A 79 5.72 -16.86 -18.58
CA LEU A 79 5.74 -15.47 -19.04
C LEU A 79 6.65 -15.32 -20.25
N PRO A 80 6.31 -14.45 -21.23
CA PRO A 80 5.27 -13.41 -21.17
C PRO A 80 3.83 -13.87 -21.46
N GLN A 81 3.61 -15.13 -21.83
CA GLN A 81 2.31 -15.65 -22.32
C GLN A 81 1.19 -15.62 -21.28
N GLY A 82 1.50 -15.64 -19.99
CA GLY A 82 0.53 -15.67 -18.90
C GLY A 82 -0.16 -17.03 -18.71
N GLN A 83 0.38 -18.11 -19.30
CA GLN A 83 -0.22 -19.44 -19.20
C GLN A 83 0.12 -20.07 -17.85
N THR A 84 -0.90 -20.39 -17.05
CA THR A 84 -0.72 -21.14 -15.81
C THR A 84 -0.59 -22.63 -16.09
N GLY A 85 0.03 -23.35 -15.16
CA GLY A 85 0.26 -24.78 -15.25
C GLY A 85 0.71 -25.33 -13.90
N ARG A 86 0.81 -26.65 -13.81
CA ARG A 86 1.28 -27.33 -12.60
C ARG A 86 2.46 -28.23 -12.93
N ILE A 87 3.50 -28.18 -12.12
CA ILE A 87 4.68 -29.05 -12.28
C ILE A 87 4.27 -30.50 -11.96
N LYS A 88 4.39 -31.40 -12.93
CA LYS A 88 4.07 -32.83 -12.73
C LYS A 88 5.30 -33.67 -12.42
N ARG A 89 6.46 -33.30 -12.96
CA ARG A 89 7.76 -33.92 -12.68
C ARG A 89 8.88 -32.90 -12.77
N ILE A 90 9.95 -33.14 -12.04
CA ILE A 90 11.18 -32.34 -12.05
C ILE A 90 12.36 -33.28 -12.30
N GLN A 91 13.27 -32.87 -13.16
CA GLN A 91 14.60 -33.46 -13.24
C GLN A 91 15.67 -32.42 -12.96
N VAL A 92 16.66 -32.80 -12.15
CA VAL A 92 17.85 -32.01 -11.82
C VAL A 92 19.08 -32.75 -12.32
N TYR A 93 19.86 -32.13 -13.20
CA TYR A 93 21.00 -32.77 -13.88
C TYR A 93 20.64 -34.12 -14.54
N GLY A 94 19.43 -34.21 -15.12
CA GLY A 94 18.94 -35.41 -15.79
C GLY A 94 18.45 -36.54 -14.87
N ARG A 95 18.36 -36.30 -13.56
CA ARG A 95 17.85 -37.27 -12.57
C ARG A 95 16.53 -36.79 -11.98
N ASP A 96 15.60 -37.71 -11.76
CA ASP A 96 14.32 -37.40 -11.13
C ASP A 96 14.52 -36.78 -9.74
N SER A 97 13.73 -35.75 -9.44
CA SER A 97 13.77 -35.04 -8.16
C SER A 97 12.36 -34.59 -7.77
N SER A 98 12.11 -34.49 -6.45
CA SER A 98 10.86 -33.93 -5.92
C SER A 98 10.85 -32.40 -5.93
N CYS A 99 12.03 -31.75 -5.98
CA CYS A 99 12.17 -30.30 -6.01
C CYS A 99 13.36 -29.83 -6.85
N VAL A 100 13.36 -28.53 -7.17
CA VAL A 100 14.48 -27.82 -7.81
C VAL A 100 14.82 -26.57 -7.01
N LEU A 101 16.11 -26.27 -6.90
CA LEU A 101 16.66 -25.09 -6.22
C LEU A 101 17.37 -24.14 -7.20
N ALA A 102 17.49 -22.87 -6.81
CA ALA A 102 18.31 -21.87 -7.48
C ALA A 102 19.73 -22.39 -7.80
N GLY A 103 20.18 -22.22 -9.05
CA GLY A 103 21.48 -22.65 -9.55
C GLY A 103 21.55 -24.06 -10.14
N GLN A 104 20.50 -24.87 -10.01
CA GLN A 104 20.47 -26.23 -10.56
C GLN A 104 20.05 -26.26 -12.04
N CYS A 105 20.61 -27.19 -12.82
CA CYS A 105 20.13 -27.43 -14.18
C CYS A 105 18.83 -28.22 -14.12
N ALA A 106 17.73 -27.57 -14.49
CA ALA A 106 16.39 -28.06 -14.27
C ALA A 106 15.68 -28.39 -15.58
N ALA A 107 14.90 -29.48 -15.57
CA ALA A 107 13.85 -29.74 -16.53
C ALA A 107 12.52 -29.91 -15.80
N LEU A 108 11.52 -29.11 -16.16
CA LEU A 108 10.21 -29.07 -15.52
C LEU A 108 9.16 -29.59 -16.50
N ASN A 109 8.43 -30.61 -16.09
CA ASN A 109 7.32 -31.13 -16.88
C ASN A 109 6.02 -30.40 -16.52
N VAL A 110 5.44 -29.70 -17.50
CA VAL A 110 4.19 -28.94 -17.34
C VAL A 110 3.29 -29.24 -18.55
N PRO A 111 2.48 -30.31 -18.50
CA PRO A 111 1.75 -30.81 -19.67
C PRO A 111 0.70 -29.86 -20.24
N ALA A 112 0.22 -28.90 -19.43
CA ALA A 112 -0.79 -27.93 -19.83
C ALA A 112 -0.30 -26.92 -20.87
N TRP A 113 1.02 -26.81 -21.09
CA TRP A 113 1.60 -25.86 -22.04
C TRP A 113 1.88 -26.52 -23.39
N ASP A 114 1.88 -25.72 -24.47
CA ASP A 114 2.38 -26.14 -25.78
C ASP A 114 3.84 -25.71 -25.96
N HIS A 115 4.76 -26.67 -25.93
CA HIS A 115 6.21 -26.45 -26.14
C HIS A 115 6.54 -25.66 -27.43
N ARG A 116 5.71 -25.70 -28.48
CA ARG A 116 5.97 -24.98 -29.75
C ARG A 116 5.77 -23.47 -29.61
N ALA A 117 4.98 -23.04 -28.65
CA ALA A 117 4.73 -21.63 -28.34
C ALA A 117 5.77 -21.03 -27.37
N ILE A 118 6.64 -21.86 -26.80
CA ILE A 118 7.64 -21.46 -25.81
C ILE A 118 8.97 -21.18 -26.52
N ARG A 119 9.57 -20.04 -26.21
CA ARG A 119 10.83 -19.58 -26.80
C ARG A 119 11.90 -19.38 -25.75
N ARG A 120 13.16 -19.45 -26.19
CA ARG A 120 14.28 -18.97 -25.38
C ARG A 120 14.06 -17.50 -25.00
N GLY A 121 14.23 -17.20 -23.72
CA GLY A 121 13.97 -15.87 -23.14
C GLY A 121 12.66 -15.80 -22.36
N ASP A 122 11.74 -16.76 -22.58
CA ASP A 122 10.56 -16.93 -21.73
C ASP A 122 10.98 -17.37 -20.33
N VAL A 123 10.11 -17.14 -19.35
CA VAL A 123 10.41 -17.34 -17.94
C VAL A 123 9.28 -18.12 -17.27
N VAL A 124 9.65 -19.16 -16.53
CA VAL A 124 8.75 -19.85 -15.60
C VAL A 124 8.92 -19.26 -14.20
N THR A 125 7.82 -18.92 -13.54
CA THR A 125 7.84 -18.38 -12.17
C THR A 125 6.55 -18.73 -11.43
N VAL A 126 6.46 -18.35 -10.16
CA VAL A 126 5.22 -18.45 -9.39
C VAL A 126 4.29 -17.26 -9.69
N PRO A 127 2.96 -17.46 -9.71
CA PRO A 127 2.01 -16.39 -9.98
C PRO A 127 2.10 -15.20 -9.02
N GLY A 128 1.73 -14.00 -9.50
CA GLY A 128 1.57 -12.79 -8.68
C GLY A 128 2.84 -12.01 -8.35
N TYR A 129 4.02 -12.50 -8.75
CA TYR A 129 5.29 -11.84 -8.47
C TYR A 129 5.87 -11.08 -9.64
N PHE A 130 5.89 -11.65 -10.84
CA PHE A 130 6.54 -11.03 -12.01
C PHE A 130 5.53 -10.75 -13.11
N ALA A 131 5.83 -9.71 -13.90
CA ALA A 131 5.10 -9.33 -15.10
C ALA A 131 6.11 -9.07 -16.24
N PRO A 132 5.73 -9.26 -17.50
CA PRO A 132 6.56 -8.91 -18.64
C PRO A 132 6.56 -7.39 -18.85
N GLU A 133 7.75 -6.79 -18.82
CA GLU A 133 7.92 -5.33 -18.77
C GLU A 133 8.88 -4.86 -19.86
N THR A 134 8.68 -3.64 -20.37
CA THR A 134 9.56 -3.03 -21.38
C THR A 134 10.49 -1.98 -20.80
N TRP A 135 10.30 -1.59 -19.54
CA TRP A 135 11.02 -0.48 -18.92
C TRP A 135 11.65 -0.92 -17.61
N TYR A 136 12.96 -0.75 -17.52
CA TYR A 136 13.74 -1.15 -16.35
C TYR A 136 14.64 -0.01 -15.88
N ALA A 137 14.66 0.23 -14.59
CA ALA A 137 15.70 1.03 -13.96
C ALA A 137 16.86 0.10 -13.56
N ALA A 138 18.09 0.56 -13.76
CA ALA A 138 19.28 -0.26 -13.57
C ALA A 138 20.48 0.58 -13.14
N GLU A 139 21.40 -0.05 -12.42
CA GLU A 139 22.76 0.43 -12.28
C GLU A 139 23.58 -0.06 -13.48
N LEU A 140 24.28 0.84 -14.15
CA LEU A 140 25.13 0.53 -15.31
C LEU A 140 26.57 0.89 -15.01
N ARG A 141 27.48 -0.04 -15.31
CA ARG A 141 28.90 0.22 -15.43
C ARG A 141 29.33 0.10 -16.89
N LEU A 142 29.99 1.14 -17.40
CA LEU A 142 30.63 1.09 -18.71
C LEU A 142 32.06 0.58 -18.59
N LEU A 143 32.52 -0.14 -19.61
CA LEU A 143 33.92 -0.52 -19.69
C LEU A 143 34.81 0.73 -19.88
N PRO A 144 36.07 0.69 -19.44
CA PRO A 144 37.06 1.71 -19.75
C PRO A 144 37.28 1.89 -21.27
N GLU A 145 37.71 3.09 -21.67
CA GLU A 145 37.84 3.47 -23.08
C GLU A 145 38.73 2.50 -23.88
N GLU A 146 39.78 1.97 -23.28
CA GLU A 146 40.74 1.07 -23.93
C GLU A 146 40.08 -0.24 -24.37
N LYS A 147 38.98 -0.64 -23.71
CA LYS A 147 38.21 -1.86 -24.04
C LYS A 147 37.06 -1.60 -25.00
N LEU A 148 36.71 -0.33 -25.25
CA LEU A 148 35.51 0.05 -25.98
C LEU A 148 35.70 0.24 -27.49
N ALA A 149 36.95 0.26 -27.98
CA ALA A 149 37.37 0.29 -29.39
C ALA A 149 36.28 0.74 -30.40
N GLY A 150 36.15 2.06 -30.58
CA GLY A 150 35.29 2.69 -31.59
C GLY A 150 34.92 4.15 -31.22
N PRO A 151 34.78 5.06 -32.20
CA PRO A 151 34.62 6.51 -31.97
C PRO A 151 33.27 6.92 -31.31
N VAL A 152 32.30 6.01 -31.24
CA VAL A 152 30.94 6.29 -30.72
C VAL A 152 30.87 6.13 -29.18
N VAL A 153 31.81 5.40 -28.56
CA VAL A 153 31.75 5.12 -27.11
C VAL A 153 32.73 5.96 -26.29
N SER A 154 33.75 6.57 -26.90
CA SER A 154 34.69 7.49 -26.22
C SER A 154 33.99 8.74 -25.67
N ALA A 155 32.95 9.24 -26.34
CA ALA A 155 32.14 10.38 -25.89
C ALA A 155 31.09 10.03 -24.81
N GLY A 156 31.04 8.78 -24.33
CA GLY A 156 30.06 8.29 -23.36
C GLY A 156 28.72 7.89 -23.99
N LEU A 157 27.93 7.11 -23.23
CA LEU A 157 26.64 6.60 -23.66
C LEU A 157 25.59 7.73 -23.66
N LYS A 158 25.30 8.27 -24.85
CA LYS A 158 24.30 9.32 -25.05
C LYS A 158 22.89 8.81 -24.72
N ASN A 159 22.02 9.75 -24.36
CA ASN A 159 20.63 9.46 -24.11
C ASN A 159 19.92 8.91 -25.36
N GLY A 160 19.27 7.76 -25.20
CA GLY A 160 18.56 7.07 -26.28
C GLY A 160 19.46 6.23 -27.17
N ALA A 161 20.73 6.03 -26.80
CA ALA A 161 21.63 5.15 -27.53
C ALA A 161 21.05 3.72 -27.62
N SER A 162 21.08 3.16 -28.83
CA SER A 162 20.64 1.81 -29.10
C SER A 162 21.74 0.80 -28.77
N ALA A 163 21.39 -0.25 -28.06
CA ALA A 163 22.26 -1.35 -27.68
C ALA A 163 21.49 -2.68 -27.69
N LYS A 164 22.20 -3.80 -27.69
CA LYS A 164 21.63 -5.11 -27.34
C LYS A 164 21.79 -5.33 -25.85
N LEU A 165 20.67 -5.57 -25.16
CA LEU A 165 20.65 -5.98 -23.76
C LEU A 165 20.50 -7.51 -23.68
N HIS A 166 21.38 -8.12 -22.89
CA HIS A 166 21.33 -9.54 -22.55
C HIS A 166 21.03 -9.68 -21.06
N THR A 167 19.97 -10.40 -20.70
CA THR A 167 19.64 -10.73 -19.31
C THR A 167 18.91 -12.06 -19.25
N GLY A 168 19.21 -12.90 -18.25
CA GLY A 168 18.78 -14.29 -18.23
C GLY A 168 19.15 -15.00 -19.54
N THR A 169 18.15 -15.57 -20.22
CA THR A 169 18.30 -16.19 -21.54
C THR A 169 17.85 -15.29 -22.70
N SER A 170 17.45 -14.05 -22.41
CA SER A 170 16.93 -13.07 -23.37
C SER A 170 18.03 -12.22 -24.02
N GLU A 171 17.88 -11.97 -25.33
CA GLU A 171 18.59 -10.94 -26.09
C GLU A 171 17.53 -9.99 -26.71
N VAL A 172 17.62 -8.70 -26.39
CA VAL A 172 16.64 -7.70 -26.83
C VAL A 172 17.31 -6.38 -27.18
N LEU A 173 16.85 -5.74 -28.26
CA LEU A 173 17.23 -4.37 -28.58
C LEU A 173 16.69 -3.40 -27.54
N ALA A 174 17.54 -2.46 -27.14
CA ALA A 174 17.30 -1.59 -26.01
C ALA A 174 17.74 -0.16 -26.32
N ARG A 175 16.98 0.82 -25.83
CA ARG A 175 17.39 2.23 -25.76
C ARG A 175 17.74 2.58 -24.33
N VAL A 176 18.95 3.10 -24.12
CA VAL A 176 19.47 3.40 -22.78
C VAL A 176 19.40 4.90 -22.52
N TYR A 177 18.94 5.27 -21.32
CA TYR A 177 18.72 6.65 -20.92
C TYR A 177 19.39 6.91 -19.58
N SER A 178 20.35 7.81 -19.53
CA SER A 178 21.01 8.19 -18.29
C SER A 178 20.06 8.93 -17.35
N LEU A 179 20.18 8.66 -16.05
CA LEU A 179 19.46 9.33 -14.96
C LEU A 179 20.40 10.21 -14.12
N GLU A 180 21.66 10.35 -14.53
CA GLU A 180 22.69 11.15 -13.83
C GLU A 180 22.72 12.64 -14.26
N GLY A 181 21.81 13.07 -15.14
CA GLY A 181 21.79 14.45 -15.68
C GLY A 181 22.77 14.71 -16.82
N GLY A 182 23.67 13.78 -17.14
CA GLY A 182 24.59 13.78 -18.28
C GLY A 182 24.81 12.37 -18.85
N PRO A 183 25.63 12.21 -19.91
CA PRO A 183 25.99 10.88 -20.42
C PRO A 183 26.79 10.07 -19.38
N VAL A 184 26.65 8.74 -19.41
CA VAL A 184 27.52 7.86 -18.62
C VAL A 184 28.84 7.71 -19.36
N LEU A 185 29.95 8.06 -18.72
CA LEU A 185 31.28 8.07 -19.34
C LEU A 185 31.96 6.68 -19.30
N PRO A 186 32.91 6.39 -20.20
CA PRO A 186 33.76 5.21 -20.11
C PRO A 186 34.38 5.02 -18.72
N GLY A 187 34.43 3.78 -18.24
CA GLY A 187 34.97 3.44 -16.92
C GLY A 187 34.15 3.89 -15.71
N SER A 188 33.09 4.67 -15.92
CA SER A 188 32.21 5.15 -14.85
C SER A 188 31.01 4.22 -14.60
N HIS A 189 30.32 4.47 -13.48
CA HIS A 189 29.05 3.84 -13.12
C HIS A 189 27.96 4.92 -12.98
N GLY A 190 26.70 4.55 -13.18
CA GLY A 190 25.58 5.45 -12.98
C GLY A 190 24.23 4.77 -13.18
N PHE A 191 23.17 5.45 -12.75
CA PHE A 191 21.82 4.97 -12.93
C PHE A 191 21.30 5.25 -14.34
N VAL A 192 20.67 4.25 -14.92
CA VAL A 192 20.03 4.32 -16.23
C VAL A 192 18.62 3.78 -16.18
N GLN A 193 17.80 4.26 -17.09
CA GLN A 193 16.57 3.59 -17.48
C GLN A 193 16.73 3.00 -18.86
N VAL A 194 16.33 1.75 -19.03
CA VAL A 194 16.40 1.03 -20.29
C VAL A 194 15.00 0.75 -20.80
N ARG A 195 14.75 1.08 -22.08
CA ARG A 195 13.53 0.69 -22.80
C ARG A 195 13.85 -0.46 -23.75
N LEU A 196 13.17 -1.57 -23.61
CA LEU A 196 13.29 -2.75 -24.45
C LEU A 196 12.26 -2.70 -25.58
N GLU A 197 12.63 -3.21 -26.76
CA GLU A 197 11.72 -3.29 -27.91
C GLU A 197 10.62 -4.34 -27.76
N ARG A 198 10.84 -5.35 -26.91
CA ARG A 198 9.85 -6.36 -26.53
C ARG A 198 9.86 -6.58 -25.02
N PRO A 199 8.74 -7.00 -24.42
CA PRO A 199 8.68 -7.28 -22.99
C PRO A 199 9.65 -8.39 -22.59
N VAL A 200 10.32 -8.20 -21.45
CA VAL A 200 11.20 -9.18 -20.80
C VAL A 200 10.76 -9.34 -19.37
N VAL A 201 11.06 -10.49 -18.76
CA VAL A 201 10.80 -10.75 -17.34
C VAL A 201 12.13 -10.79 -16.58
N ALA A 202 12.42 -9.72 -15.85
CA ALA A 202 13.60 -9.62 -15.02
C ALA A 202 13.26 -9.09 -13.61
N GLY A 203 14.11 -9.43 -12.64
CA GLY A 203 13.94 -9.08 -11.23
C GLY A 203 15.02 -8.14 -10.69
N PRO A 204 14.77 -7.52 -9.52
CA PRO A 204 15.80 -6.79 -8.79
C PRO A 204 17.03 -7.65 -8.57
N GLY A 205 18.20 -7.09 -8.86
CA GLY A 205 19.50 -7.72 -8.71
C GLY A 205 19.97 -8.51 -9.92
N ASP A 206 19.11 -8.74 -10.93
CA ASP A 206 19.48 -9.49 -12.13
C ASP A 206 20.63 -8.83 -12.88
N PRO A 207 21.66 -9.60 -13.25
CA PRO A 207 22.72 -9.07 -14.09
C PRO A 207 22.21 -8.87 -15.52
N PHE A 208 22.73 -7.84 -16.16
CA PHE A 208 22.60 -7.64 -17.60
C PHE A 208 23.92 -7.23 -18.23
N ILE A 209 24.06 -7.52 -19.52
CA ILE A 209 25.18 -7.11 -20.36
C ILE A 209 24.63 -6.20 -21.46
N LEU A 210 25.33 -5.10 -21.73
CA LEU A 210 25.08 -4.25 -22.90
C LEU A 210 26.13 -4.49 -23.96
N ARG A 211 25.67 -4.62 -25.20
CA ARG A 211 26.51 -4.72 -26.39
C ARG A 211 26.15 -3.66 -27.43
N SER A 212 27.15 -3.14 -28.12
CA SER A 212 26.95 -2.30 -29.30
C SER A 212 26.32 -3.10 -30.45
N LEU A 213 25.61 -2.41 -31.36
CA LEU A 213 24.97 -3.04 -32.50
C LEU A 213 25.96 -3.35 -33.63
N ASN A 214 26.89 -2.43 -33.92
CA ASN A 214 27.90 -2.59 -34.94
C ASN A 214 29.18 -1.81 -34.59
N PRO A 215 30.36 -2.45 -34.50
CA PRO A 215 30.54 -3.90 -34.40
C PRO A 215 29.92 -4.44 -33.10
N VAL A 216 29.55 -5.73 -33.06
CA VAL A 216 28.91 -6.33 -31.86
C VAL A 216 29.94 -6.59 -30.77
N ARG A 217 30.09 -5.65 -29.82
CA ARG A 217 31.06 -5.73 -28.72
C ARG A 217 30.38 -5.47 -27.39
N THR A 218 30.89 -6.08 -26.32
CA THR A 218 30.45 -5.75 -24.96
C THR A 218 30.94 -4.35 -24.61
N ILE A 219 30.02 -3.47 -24.23
CA ILE A 219 30.31 -2.08 -23.85
C ILE A 219 30.15 -1.83 -22.35
N GLY A 220 29.40 -2.69 -21.66
CA GLY A 220 29.15 -2.55 -20.24
C GLY A 220 28.15 -3.59 -19.74
N GLY A 221 27.71 -3.39 -18.52
CA GLY A 221 26.71 -4.23 -17.85
C GLY A 221 26.45 -3.73 -16.45
N GLY A 222 25.55 -4.39 -15.74
CA GLY A 222 25.22 -4.01 -14.39
C GLY A 222 24.06 -4.83 -13.83
N ARG A 223 23.31 -4.24 -12.90
CA ARG A 223 22.20 -4.91 -12.22
C ARG A 223 20.90 -4.15 -12.42
N ILE A 224 19.83 -4.90 -12.67
CA ILE A 224 18.47 -4.36 -12.71
C ILE A 224 18.05 -3.99 -11.29
N LEU A 225 17.53 -2.80 -11.09
CA LEU A 225 17.00 -2.33 -9.80
C LEU A 225 15.53 -2.69 -9.67
N GLU A 226 14.74 -2.32 -10.67
CA GLU A 226 13.33 -2.65 -10.74
C GLU A 226 12.76 -2.48 -12.16
N ALA A 227 11.63 -3.13 -12.40
CA ALA A 227 10.76 -2.75 -13.51
C ALA A 227 10.00 -1.46 -13.18
N THR A 228 9.77 -0.64 -14.19
CA THR A 228 9.08 0.66 -14.06
C THR A 228 7.94 0.73 -15.06
N SER A 229 6.76 1.22 -14.68
CA SER A 229 5.61 1.30 -15.59
C SER A 229 5.69 2.46 -16.59
N ARG A 230 6.62 3.41 -16.38
CA ARG A 230 6.74 4.62 -17.20
C ARG A 230 8.16 5.16 -17.21
N ARG A 231 8.42 6.06 -18.15
CA ARG A 231 9.68 6.83 -18.22
C ARG A 231 9.88 7.67 -16.96
N LEU A 232 11.03 7.56 -16.33
CA LEU A 232 11.42 8.36 -15.15
C LEU A 232 11.89 9.77 -15.55
N LYS A 233 11.64 10.75 -14.68
CA LYS A 233 12.07 12.14 -14.89
C LYS A 233 13.54 12.30 -14.49
N ARG A 234 14.42 12.47 -15.48
CA ARG A 234 15.89 12.41 -15.32
C ARG A 234 16.52 13.51 -14.46
N HIS A 235 15.87 14.67 -14.39
CA HIS A 235 16.40 15.86 -13.70
C HIS A 235 15.84 16.03 -12.28
N ARG A 236 15.11 15.03 -11.77
CA ARG A 236 14.50 15.08 -10.46
C ARG A 236 15.45 14.42 -9.45
N PRO A 237 16.00 15.16 -8.47
CA PRO A 237 16.91 14.58 -7.47
C PRO A 237 16.25 13.44 -6.69
N GLU A 238 14.93 13.50 -6.52
CA GLU A 238 14.13 12.47 -5.84
C GLU A 238 14.21 11.12 -6.58
N VAL A 239 14.32 11.12 -7.91
CA VAL A 239 14.49 9.89 -8.70
C VAL A 239 15.86 9.28 -8.47
N ARG A 240 16.93 10.09 -8.43
CA ARG A 240 18.28 9.57 -8.18
C ARG A 240 18.40 9.01 -6.77
N GLN A 241 17.88 9.72 -5.77
CA GLN A 241 17.82 9.22 -4.40
C GLN A 241 17.01 7.92 -4.31
N MET A 242 15.88 7.85 -5.02
CA MET A 242 15.05 6.64 -5.08
C MET A 242 15.84 5.43 -5.56
N LEU A 243 16.61 5.59 -6.64
CA LEU A 243 17.41 4.52 -7.25
C LEU A 243 18.62 4.15 -6.40
N ALA A 244 19.29 5.13 -5.79
CA ALA A 244 20.40 4.89 -4.88
C ALA A 244 19.99 4.04 -3.68
N GLU A 245 18.84 4.35 -3.08
CA GLU A 245 18.29 3.54 -2.00
C GLU A 245 17.90 2.12 -2.47
N GLN A 246 17.34 1.98 -3.69
CA GLN A 246 17.01 0.67 -4.25
C GLN A 246 18.26 -0.18 -4.51
N ALA A 247 19.32 0.45 -5.04
CA ALA A 247 20.61 -0.20 -5.26
C ALA A 247 21.21 -0.68 -3.94
N ALA A 248 21.18 0.14 -2.89
CA ALA A 248 21.66 -0.22 -1.56
C ALA A 248 20.83 -1.32 -0.87
N ALA A 249 19.58 -1.53 -1.31
CA ALA A 249 18.69 -2.58 -0.82
C ALA A 249 18.66 -3.83 -1.71
N LEU A 250 19.57 -3.96 -2.70
CA LEU A 250 19.56 -5.10 -3.64
C LEU A 250 19.89 -6.46 -3.00
N ASP A 251 20.62 -6.46 -1.90
CA ASP A 251 21.06 -7.68 -1.23
C ASP A 251 20.56 -7.75 0.23
N ASP A 252 19.64 -6.85 0.61
CA ASP A 252 19.05 -6.74 1.95
C ASP A 252 17.51 -6.71 1.85
N ASP A 253 16.89 -7.83 2.18
CA ASP A 253 15.44 -8.00 2.14
C ASP A 253 14.71 -7.04 3.09
N LEU A 254 15.28 -6.80 4.29
CA LEU A 254 14.67 -5.94 5.29
C LEU A 254 14.60 -4.51 4.77
N ARG A 255 15.73 -3.98 4.31
CA ARG A 255 15.79 -2.63 3.71
C ARG A 255 14.85 -2.50 2.53
N ARG A 256 14.73 -3.54 1.70
CA ARG A 256 13.83 -3.52 0.54
C ARG A 256 12.37 -3.45 0.95
N VAL A 257 11.93 -4.29 1.88
CA VAL A 257 10.54 -4.28 2.36
C VAL A 257 10.22 -2.96 3.06
N GLU A 258 11.12 -2.46 3.91
CA GLU A 258 10.98 -1.17 4.59
C GLU A 258 10.85 -0.02 3.58
N GLN A 259 11.72 0.01 2.56
CA GLN A 259 11.66 1.01 1.50
C GLN A 259 10.34 0.95 0.72
N ARG A 260 9.84 -0.26 0.42
CA ARG A 260 8.55 -0.44 -0.28
C ARG A 260 7.38 0.02 0.58
N LEU A 261 7.40 -0.29 1.87
CA LEU A 261 6.38 0.15 2.82
C LEU A 261 6.38 1.68 2.98
N ARG A 262 7.56 2.30 3.12
CA ARG A 262 7.72 3.76 3.20
C ARG A 262 7.15 4.48 1.97
N ARG A 263 7.26 3.86 0.79
CA ARG A 263 6.78 4.40 -0.49
C ARG A 263 5.42 3.87 -0.93
N ALA A 264 4.71 3.18 -0.04
CA ALA A 264 3.42 2.60 -0.38
C ALA A 264 2.43 3.70 -0.83
N PRO A 265 1.73 3.50 -1.96
CA PRO A 265 0.67 4.41 -2.37
C PRO A 265 -0.42 4.45 -1.28
N GLY A 266 -0.91 5.64 -0.94
CA GLY A 266 -1.88 5.79 0.15
C GLY A 266 -1.29 5.59 1.56
N LEU A 267 0.04 5.50 1.71
CA LEU A 267 0.80 5.33 2.96
C LEU A 267 0.71 3.95 3.63
N ALA A 268 -0.13 3.05 3.12
CA ALA A 268 -0.29 1.71 3.65
C ALA A 268 -0.22 0.66 2.56
N ALA A 269 0.25 -0.53 2.90
CA ALA A 269 0.31 -1.67 2.00
C ALA A 269 -0.03 -2.96 2.74
N SER A 270 -0.61 -3.92 2.01
CA SER A 270 -0.77 -5.28 2.52
C SER A 270 0.52 -6.08 2.39
N GLU A 271 0.62 -7.18 3.13
CA GLU A 271 1.73 -8.14 2.98
C GLU A 271 1.86 -8.64 1.53
N ALA A 272 0.73 -8.87 0.86
CA ALA A 272 0.70 -9.37 -0.51
C ALA A 272 1.25 -8.34 -1.50
N ASP A 273 0.89 -7.06 -1.34
CA ASP A 273 1.39 -5.97 -2.18
C ASP A 273 2.89 -5.79 -2.00
N LEU A 274 3.37 -5.84 -0.76
CA LEU A 274 4.80 -5.73 -0.44
C LEU A 274 5.59 -6.92 -0.98
N ALA A 275 5.07 -8.15 -0.85
CA ALA A 275 5.69 -9.34 -1.41
C ALA A 275 5.83 -9.25 -2.93
N GLY A 276 4.75 -8.85 -3.62
CA GLY A 276 4.76 -8.62 -5.07
C GLY A 276 5.74 -7.52 -5.48
N ALA A 277 5.70 -6.36 -4.81
CA ALA A 277 6.55 -5.21 -5.15
C ALA A 277 8.04 -5.44 -4.83
N ALA A 278 8.36 -6.09 -3.70
CA ALA A 278 9.72 -6.37 -3.28
C ALA A 278 10.33 -7.62 -3.96
N LYS A 279 9.49 -8.45 -4.59
CA LYS A 279 9.86 -9.77 -5.14
C LYS A 279 10.46 -10.68 -4.06
N ILE A 280 9.83 -10.69 -2.89
CA ILE A 280 10.21 -11.48 -1.71
C ILE A 280 9.02 -12.35 -1.31
N PRO A 281 9.21 -13.64 -0.97
CA PRO A 281 8.10 -14.51 -0.57
C PRO A 281 7.29 -13.96 0.61
N ARG A 282 5.98 -14.19 0.61
CA ARG A 282 5.05 -13.63 1.62
C ARG A 282 5.47 -13.95 3.05
N LEU A 283 5.91 -15.19 3.30
CA LEU A 283 6.36 -15.62 4.63
C LEU A 283 7.52 -14.74 5.14
N ARG A 284 8.51 -14.47 4.27
CA ARG A 284 9.66 -13.63 4.62
C ARG A 284 9.25 -12.17 4.83
N VAL A 285 8.29 -11.66 4.04
CA VAL A 285 7.73 -10.32 4.25
C VAL A 285 7.03 -10.23 5.60
N ALA A 286 6.24 -11.23 6.00
CA ALA A 286 5.56 -11.25 7.29
C ALA A 286 6.57 -11.22 8.47
N GLU A 287 7.65 -12.00 8.40
CA GLU A 287 8.75 -11.96 9.38
C GLU A 287 9.38 -10.56 9.48
N ILE A 288 9.68 -9.94 8.34
CA ILE A 288 10.28 -8.60 8.29
C ILE A 288 9.31 -7.55 8.83
N LEU A 289 8.02 -7.64 8.51
CA LEU A 289 7.01 -6.71 9.03
C LEU A 289 6.85 -6.85 10.55
N ALA A 290 6.88 -8.07 11.08
CA ALA A 290 6.88 -8.30 12.52
C ALA A 290 8.10 -7.65 13.18
N GLN A 291 9.28 -7.78 12.57
CA GLN A 291 10.49 -7.10 13.04
C GLN A 291 10.34 -5.57 13.00
N LEU A 292 9.91 -4.99 11.87
CA LEU A 292 9.73 -3.54 11.73
C LEU A 292 8.70 -2.97 12.72
N VAL A 293 7.65 -3.73 13.03
CA VAL A 293 6.66 -3.37 14.06
C VAL A 293 7.29 -3.41 15.46
N SER A 294 8.09 -4.43 15.78
CA SER A 294 8.80 -4.51 17.06
C SER A 294 9.82 -3.39 17.25
N GLU A 295 10.46 -2.95 16.17
CA GLU A 295 11.40 -1.81 16.14
C GLU A 295 10.70 -0.45 16.06
N GLN A 296 9.36 -0.41 16.09
CA GLN A 296 8.54 0.80 15.95
C GLN A 296 8.75 1.58 14.63
N LYS A 297 9.33 0.95 13.61
CA LYS A 297 9.47 1.50 12.25
C LYS A 297 8.23 1.32 11.39
N ALA A 298 7.37 0.36 11.76
CA ALA A 298 6.11 0.10 11.10
C ALA A 298 4.97 -0.10 12.10
N VAL A 299 3.75 -0.01 11.58
CA VAL A 299 2.51 -0.09 12.35
C VAL A 299 1.52 -0.98 11.62
N ALA A 300 0.99 -1.97 12.31
CA ALA A 300 -0.18 -2.72 11.82
C ALA A 300 -1.46 -1.91 12.07
N LEU A 301 -2.27 -1.71 11.02
CA LEU A 301 -3.52 -0.95 11.04
C LEU A 301 -4.78 -1.82 11.17
N GLY A 302 -4.61 -3.15 11.29
CA GLY A 302 -5.70 -4.13 11.18
C GLY A 302 -5.96 -4.56 9.73
N ALA A 303 -6.70 -5.65 9.54
CA ALA A 303 -7.01 -6.24 8.23
C ALA A 303 -5.78 -6.54 7.34
N GLY A 304 -4.61 -6.78 7.94
CA GLY A 304 -3.36 -7.08 7.22
C GLY A 304 -2.70 -5.89 6.54
N LEU A 305 -3.09 -4.64 6.89
CA LEU A 305 -2.45 -3.43 6.39
C LEU A 305 -1.36 -2.93 7.33
N TYR A 306 -0.27 -2.45 6.73
CA TYR A 306 0.88 -1.91 7.43
C TYR A 306 1.17 -0.50 6.94
N LEU A 307 1.68 0.35 7.83
CA LEU A 307 2.05 1.72 7.52
C LEU A 307 3.39 2.07 8.20
N HIS A 308 4.26 2.76 7.47
CA HIS A 308 5.58 3.15 7.94
C HIS A 308 5.50 4.28 8.99
N ALA A 309 6.43 4.33 9.94
CA ALA A 309 6.48 5.36 10.99
C ALA A 309 6.60 6.78 10.43
N GLU A 310 7.39 7.00 9.37
CA GLU A 310 7.43 8.31 8.68
C GLU A 310 6.06 8.68 8.08
N GLY A 311 5.36 7.70 7.50
CA GLY A 311 4.03 7.88 6.95
C GLY A 311 3.00 8.21 8.03
N LEU A 312 3.13 7.59 9.21
CA LEU A 312 2.31 7.87 10.39
C LEU A 312 2.48 9.31 10.83
N PHE A 313 3.72 9.75 10.98
CA PHE A 313 4.06 11.11 11.36
C PHE A 313 3.49 12.12 10.34
N ALA A 314 3.72 11.88 9.05
CA ALA A 314 3.20 12.75 7.99
C ALA A 314 1.66 12.78 7.94
N ALA A 315 0.98 11.66 8.25
CA ALA A 315 -0.48 11.61 8.33
C ALA A 315 -1.00 12.38 9.55
N ARG A 316 -0.36 12.22 10.71
CA ARG A 316 -0.66 12.95 11.95
C ARG A 316 -0.56 14.45 11.74
N GLU A 317 0.55 14.94 11.17
CA GLU A 317 0.74 16.37 10.93
C GLU A 317 -0.30 16.94 9.95
N ARG A 318 -0.67 16.19 8.90
CA ARG A 318 -1.75 16.58 7.98
C ARG A 318 -3.10 16.67 8.68
N ILE A 319 -3.43 15.73 9.56
CA ILE A 319 -4.67 15.76 10.33
C ILE A 319 -4.67 16.96 11.29
N LEU A 320 -3.58 17.19 12.03
CA LEU A 320 -3.47 18.33 12.94
C LEU A 320 -3.60 19.66 12.20
N ALA A 321 -2.97 19.79 11.02
CA ALA A 321 -3.11 20.97 10.18
C ALA A 321 -4.56 21.17 9.72
N ALA A 322 -5.24 20.10 9.27
CA ALA A 322 -6.64 20.16 8.87
C ALA A 322 -7.58 20.54 10.02
N VAL A 323 -7.35 20.01 11.23
CA VAL A 323 -8.13 20.37 12.43
C VAL A 323 -7.89 21.84 12.82
N ARG A 324 -6.64 22.33 12.80
CA ARG A 324 -6.32 23.74 13.07
C ARG A 324 -7.01 24.67 12.07
N GLN A 325 -6.89 24.37 10.77
CA GLN A 325 -7.54 25.13 9.71
C GLN A 325 -9.06 25.14 9.88
N PHE A 326 -9.66 24.01 10.28
CA PHE A 326 -11.09 23.95 10.54
C PHE A 326 -11.50 24.84 11.72
N HIS A 327 -10.75 24.85 12.82
CA HIS A 327 -11.04 25.74 13.95
C HIS A 327 -10.88 27.22 13.61
N GLU A 328 -9.97 27.58 12.70
CA GLU A 328 -9.84 28.96 12.21
C GLU A 328 -11.03 29.38 11.35
N GLN A 329 -11.55 28.46 10.52
CA GLN A 329 -12.69 28.70 9.63
C GLN A 329 -14.05 28.64 10.34
N SER A 330 -14.15 27.87 11.42
CA SER A 330 -15.37 27.71 12.22
C SER A 330 -15.04 27.67 13.71
N PRO A 331 -14.65 28.81 14.33
CA PRO A 331 -14.28 28.90 15.74
C PRO A 331 -15.36 28.44 16.72
N GLU A 332 -16.62 28.48 16.29
CA GLU A 332 -17.82 28.10 17.05
C GLU A 332 -18.06 26.57 17.12
N SER A 333 -17.39 25.80 16.27
CA SER A 333 -17.48 24.33 16.23
C SER A 333 -16.48 23.65 17.18
N LEU A 334 -16.85 22.47 17.68
CA LEU A 334 -16.02 21.54 18.45
C LEU A 334 -14.95 20.85 17.59
N GLY A 335 -15.09 20.85 16.27
CA GLY A 335 -14.11 20.32 15.33
C GLY A 335 -14.72 19.59 14.13
N PRO A 336 -13.89 19.16 13.17
CA PRO A 336 -14.35 18.39 12.01
C PRO A 336 -14.81 16.98 12.37
N THR A 337 -15.68 16.40 11.54
CA THR A 337 -15.97 14.96 11.55
C THR A 337 -14.83 14.15 10.91
N ALA A 338 -14.79 12.84 11.16
CA ALA A 338 -13.85 11.95 10.49
C ALA A 338 -13.98 12.00 8.95
N GLU A 339 -15.20 12.15 8.41
CA GLU A 339 -15.40 12.24 6.96
C GLU A 339 -14.89 13.58 6.39
N GLN A 340 -15.05 14.69 7.11
CA GLN A 340 -14.47 15.97 6.71
C GLN A 340 -12.94 15.93 6.74
N LEU A 341 -12.34 15.28 7.75
CA LEU A 341 -10.89 15.07 7.79
C LEU A 341 -10.41 14.19 6.65
N ARG A 342 -11.17 13.16 6.28
CA ARG A 342 -10.86 12.31 5.13
C ARG A 342 -10.79 13.12 3.84
N GLN A 343 -11.79 13.98 3.62
CA GLN A 343 -11.86 14.83 2.43
C GLN A 343 -10.73 15.88 2.41
N ALA A 344 -10.43 16.50 3.56
CA ALA A 344 -9.38 17.51 3.66
C ALA A 344 -7.96 16.93 3.52
N THR A 345 -7.72 15.72 4.02
CA THR A 345 -6.38 15.10 4.04
C THR A 345 -6.11 14.16 2.88
N GLY A 346 -7.16 13.69 2.19
CA GLY A 346 -7.06 12.67 1.14
C GLY A 346 -6.62 11.29 1.65
N LEU A 347 -6.66 11.05 2.97
CA LEU A 347 -6.27 9.77 3.55
C LEU A 347 -7.34 8.71 3.32
N GLU A 348 -6.91 7.48 3.02
CA GLU A 348 -7.81 6.33 2.92
C GLU A 348 -8.41 5.98 4.28
N LYS A 349 -9.65 5.46 4.29
CA LYS A 349 -10.40 5.17 5.53
C LYS A 349 -9.63 4.32 6.54
N PRO A 350 -8.94 3.22 6.17
CA PRO A 350 -8.21 2.40 7.14
C PRO A 350 -7.04 3.16 7.78
N VAL A 351 -6.33 3.96 6.98
CA VAL A 351 -5.21 4.78 7.45
C VAL A 351 -5.72 5.86 8.38
N LEU A 352 -6.76 6.59 7.98
CA LEU A 352 -7.35 7.65 8.80
C LEU A 352 -7.84 7.11 10.14
N ALA A 353 -8.61 6.02 10.15
CA ALA A 353 -9.15 5.44 11.37
C ALA A 353 -8.05 5.01 12.35
N ALA A 354 -6.99 4.37 11.85
CA ALA A 354 -5.87 3.93 12.68
C ALA A 354 -5.04 5.09 13.23
N VAL A 355 -4.78 6.12 12.42
CA VAL A 355 -4.06 7.33 12.85
C VAL A 355 -4.90 8.09 13.90
N LEU A 356 -6.19 8.27 13.66
CA LEU A 356 -7.11 8.93 14.62
C LEU A 356 -7.21 8.16 15.93
N GLY A 357 -7.32 6.83 15.90
CA GLY A 357 -7.35 6.01 17.11
C GLY A 357 -6.12 6.23 17.99
N ARG A 358 -4.93 6.32 17.36
CA ARG A 358 -3.67 6.61 18.06
C ARG A 358 -3.59 8.03 18.58
N MET A 359 -3.97 9.01 17.77
CA MET A 359 -4.00 10.42 18.20
C MET A 359 -4.93 10.63 19.39
N LYS A 360 -6.09 9.95 19.43
CA LYS A 360 -6.98 9.95 20.60
C LYS A 360 -6.33 9.31 21.83
N ALA A 361 -5.70 8.15 21.67
CA ALA A 361 -5.02 7.46 22.77
C ALA A 361 -3.83 8.25 23.33
N GLN A 362 -3.15 9.03 22.49
CA GLN A 362 -2.02 9.89 22.87
C GLN A 362 -2.46 11.27 23.40
N GLY A 363 -3.75 11.60 23.33
CA GLY A 363 -4.28 12.90 23.74
C GLY A 363 -3.99 14.04 22.76
N ASP A 364 -3.58 13.75 21.51
CA ASP A 364 -3.42 14.77 20.46
C ASP A 364 -4.78 15.33 19.99
N LEU A 365 -5.84 14.52 20.09
CA LEU A 365 -7.22 14.87 19.72
C LEU A 365 -8.20 14.39 20.78
N VAL A 366 -9.27 15.16 20.96
CA VAL A 366 -10.40 14.82 21.83
C VAL A 366 -11.64 14.65 20.97
N GLU A 367 -12.31 13.52 21.14
CA GLU A 367 -13.59 13.23 20.51
C GLU A 367 -14.74 13.74 21.38
N ARG A 368 -15.59 14.59 20.81
CA ARG A 368 -16.79 15.13 21.45
C ARG A 368 -17.98 14.84 20.52
N GLY A 369 -18.76 13.82 20.85
CA GLY A 369 -19.77 13.29 19.93
C GLY A 369 -19.11 12.68 18.70
N GLN A 370 -19.45 13.16 17.50
CA GLN A 370 -18.83 12.74 16.23
C GLN A 370 -17.75 13.72 15.73
N ARG A 371 -17.33 14.68 16.56
CA ARG A 371 -16.36 15.72 16.22
C ARG A 371 -15.01 15.45 16.87
N LEU A 372 -13.95 15.84 16.18
CA LEU A 372 -12.56 15.66 16.61
C LEU A 372 -11.89 17.03 16.74
N GLY A 373 -11.65 17.46 17.96
CA GLY A 373 -11.03 18.75 18.28
C GLY A 373 -9.66 18.60 18.91
N LEU A 374 -8.92 19.71 18.97
CA LEU A 374 -7.69 19.79 19.76
C LEU A 374 -8.07 19.85 21.25
N PRO A 375 -7.29 19.24 22.17
CA PRO A 375 -7.61 19.22 23.60
C PRO A 375 -7.86 20.62 24.20
N GLY A 376 -7.06 21.60 23.78
CA GLY A 376 -7.17 23.00 24.23
C GLY A 376 -8.19 23.84 23.47
N HIS A 377 -8.85 23.32 22.43
CA HIS A 377 -9.83 24.09 21.66
C HIS A 377 -11.11 24.26 22.48
N ARG A 378 -11.40 25.53 22.79
CA ARG A 378 -12.67 25.97 23.37
C ARG A 378 -13.42 26.74 22.29
N PRO A 379 -14.60 26.26 21.86
CA PRO A 379 -15.33 26.95 20.83
C PRO A 379 -15.70 28.35 21.30
N ARG A 380 -15.46 29.33 20.43
CA ARG A 380 -15.77 30.73 20.71
C ARG A 380 -17.12 31.06 20.11
N LEU A 381 -18.11 31.28 20.97
CA LEU A 381 -19.44 31.77 20.58
C LEU A 381 -19.47 33.31 20.64
N GLU A 382 -18.45 33.96 20.09
CA GLU A 382 -18.33 35.42 20.05
C GLU A 382 -18.62 35.93 18.62
N GLY A 383 -19.20 37.11 18.51
CA GLY A 383 -19.58 37.72 17.23
C GLY A 383 -21.00 37.40 16.76
N PRO A 384 -21.36 37.78 15.52
CA PRO A 384 -22.75 37.72 15.01
C PRO A 384 -23.37 36.33 15.06
N GLN A 385 -22.56 35.30 14.73
CA GLN A 385 -23.02 33.91 14.76
C GLN A 385 -23.23 33.40 16.19
N GLY A 386 -22.37 33.80 17.13
CA GLY A 386 -22.51 33.46 18.55
C GLY A 386 -23.74 34.11 19.20
N GLN A 387 -24.02 35.37 18.84
CA GLN A 387 -25.24 36.07 19.26
C GLN A 387 -26.49 35.36 18.73
N LEU A 388 -26.49 34.96 17.45
CA LEU A 388 -27.58 34.19 16.84
C LEU A 388 -27.78 32.83 17.53
N VAL A 389 -26.71 32.12 17.85
CA VAL A 389 -26.76 30.85 18.62
C VAL A 389 -27.39 31.07 19.99
N GLY A 390 -26.97 32.10 20.72
CA GLY A 390 -27.53 32.43 22.03
C GLY A 390 -29.01 32.86 21.98
N GLU A 391 -29.41 33.63 20.97
CA GLU A 391 -30.82 34.03 20.80
C GLU A 391 -31.72 32.84 20.45
N ILE A 392 -31.28 31.99 19.52
CA ILE A 392 -32.02 30.76 19.16
C ILE A 392 -32.17 29.85 20.37
N GLU A 393 -31.11 29.68 21.15
CA GLU A 393 -31.16 28.88 22.36
C GLU A 393 -32.14 29.45 23.39
N HIS A 394 -32.10 30.76 23.63
CA HIS A 394 -33.02 31.42 24.56
C HIS A 394 -34.48 31.18 24.16
N ARG A 395 -34.79 31.23 22.86
CA ARG A 395 -36.14 30.93 22.35
C ARG A 395 -36.52 29.46 22.52
N LEU A 396 -35.60 28.52 22.32
CA LEU A 396 -35.84 27.10 22.60
C LEU A 396 -36.09 26.86 24.09
N LEU A 397 -35.42 27.60 24.98
CA LEU A 397 -35.63 27.55 26.43
C LEU A 397 -36.98 28.15 26.86
N GLN A 398 -37.42 29.24 26.24
CA GLN A 398 -38.74 29.84 26.51
C GLN A 398 -39.90 28.94 26.07
N HIS A 399 -39.68 28.09 25.06
CA HIS A 399 -40.70 27.23 24.47
C HIS A 399 -40.35 25.74 24.56
N LEU A 400 -40.07 25.24 25.78
CA LEU A 400 -39.58 23.87 26.02
C LEU A 400 -40.37 22.77 25.28
N PHE A 401 -41.70 22.75 25.36
CA PHE A 401 -42.54 21.73 24.72
C PHE A 401 -43.26 22.20 23.45
N HIS A 402 -42.95 23.40 22.98
CA HIS A 402 -43.48 23.99 21.74
C HIS A 402 -42.35 24.67 20.96
N PRO A 403 -41.23 23.97 20.66
CA PRO A 403 -40.07 24.61 20.08
C PRO A 403 -40.43 25.22 18.71
N PRO A 404 -40.02 26.47 18.46
CA PRO A 404 -40.22 27.09 17.16
C PRO A 404 -39.46 26.35 16.06
N GLY A 405 -40.05 26.28 14.87
CA GLY A 405 -39.40 25.69 13.69
C GLY A 405 -38.27 26.56 13.15
N ALA A 406 -37.47 26.02 12.21
CA ALA A 406 -36.37 26.79 11.60
C ALA A 406 -36.83 28.08 10.89
N ASP A 407 -38.01 28.06 10.24
CA ASP A 407 -38.55 29.23 9.55
C ASP A 407 -39.12 30.27 10.52
N GLU A 408 -39.73 29.83 11.62
CA GLU A 408 -40.18 30.72 12.71
C GLU A 408 -39.00 31.38 13.41
N LEU A 409 -37.92 30.63 13.66
CA LEU A 409 -36.66 31.14 14.19
C LEU A 409 -35.99 32.13 13.22
N ALA A 410 -36.06 31.90 11.90
CA ALA A 410 -35.54 32.82 10.89
C ALA A 410 -36.33 34.14 10.87
N ALA A 411 -37.67 34.06 10.89
CA ALA A 411 -38.52 35.25 10.97
C ALA A 411 -38.29 36.04 12.25
N ALA A 412 -38.06 35.35 13.37
CA ALA A 412 -37.92 35.98 14.68
C ALA A 412 -36.53 36.61 14.93
N THR A 413 -35.47 36.05 14.34
CA THR A 413 -34.09 36.57 14.48
C THR A 413 -33.67 37.48 13.32
N GLY A 414 -34.47 37.55 12.25
CA GLY A 414 -34.13 38.28 11.02
C GLY A 414 -32.98 37.65 10.22
N ALA A 415 -32.52 36.46 10.61
CA ALA A 415 -31.44 35.72 9.95
C ALA A 415 -31.96 34.87 8.79
N SER A 416 -31.07 34.48 7.87
CA SER A 416 -31.42 33.56 6.79
C SER A 416 -31.69 32.15 7.34
N SER A 417 -32.54 31.36 6.66
CA SER A 417 -32.83 29.98 7.06
C SER A 417 -31.58 29.10 7.13
N ASP A 418 -30.55 29.38 6.32
CA ASP A 418 -29.25 28.69 6.37
C ASP A 418 -28.46 29.04 7.64
N ALA A 419 -28.42 30.32 8.02
CA ALA A 419 -27.75 30.77 9.24
C ALA A 419 -28.41 30.19 10.50
N VAL A 420 -29.75 30.11 10.52
CA VAL A 420 -30.50 29.47 11.62
C VAL A 420 -30.22 27.97 11.71
N ARG A 421 -30.22 27.26 10.58
CA ARG A 421 -29.89 25.82 10.57
C ARG A 421 -28.45 25.56 11.05
N LYS A 422 -27.50 26.42 10.66
CA LYS A 422 -26.12 26.36 11.17
C LYS A 422 -26.06 26.58 12.67
N ALA A 423 -26.76 27.60 13.19
CA ALA A 423 -26.83 27.86 14.62
C ALA A 423 -27.48 26.72 15.42
N LEU A 424 -28.56 26.13 14.92
CA LEU A 424 -29.16 24.92 15.49
C LEU A 424 -28.21 23.73 15.46
N ALA A 425 -27.46 23.54 14.37
CA ALA A 425 -26.46 22.49 14.29
C ALA A 425 -25.33 22.68 15.31
N ILE A 426 -24.91 23.91 15.57
CA ILE A 426 -23.95 24.25 16.64
C ILE A 426 -24.55 23.90 18.01
N LEU A 427 -25.80 24.28 18.31
CA LEU A 427 -26.45 23.91 19.58
C LEU A 427 -26.54 22.40 19.77
N VAL A 428 -26.83 21.65 18.72
CA VAL A 428 -26.84 20.19 18.74
C VAL A 428 -25.45 19.62 18.97
N GLU A 429 -24.44 20.17 18.30
CA GLU A 429 -23.05 19.78 18.44
C GLU A 429 -22.52 19.98 19.86
N HIS A 430 -22.89 21.09 20.50
CA HIS A 430 -22.57 21.39 21.90
C HIS A 430 -23.44 20.62 22.92
N GLY A 431 -24.41 19.83 22.47
CA GLY A 431 -25.33 19.08 23.34
C GLY A 431 -26.38 19.94 24.05
N ARG A 432 -26.57 21.20 23.63
CA ARG A 432 -27.57 22.14 24.19
C ARG A 432 -28.94 21.99 23.52
N ALA A 433 -28.98 21.47 22.30
CA ALA A 433 -30.20 21.09 21.61
C ALA A 433 -30.13 19.65 21.08
N VAL A 434 -31.28 19.06 20.74
CA VAL A 434 -31.37 17.73 20.15
C VAL A 434 -32.36 17.77 18.99
N ALA A 435 -31.93 17.29 17.82
CA ALA A 435 -32.82 17.07 16.69
C ALA A 435 -33.64 15.79 16.91
N VAL A 436 -34.91 15.95 17.23
CA VAL A 436 -35.82 14.86 17.59
C VAL A 436 -36.41 14.23 16.32
N ALA A 437 -36.82 15.07 15.37
CA ALA A 437 -37.31 14.72 14.03
C ALA A 437 -36.90 15.80 13.02
N ASP A 438 -37.13 15.56 11.72
CA ASP A 438 -36.83 16.54 10.67
C ASP A 438 -37.59 17.85 10.91
N GLY A 439 -36.84 18.95 11.01
CA GLY A 439 -37.40 20.27 11.28
C GLY A 439 -37.76 20.54 12.75
N LEU A 440 -37.47 19.62 13.68
CA LEU A 440 -37.84 19.71 15.10
C LEU A 440 -36.62 19.55 16.01
N TRP A 441 -36.21 20.67 16.62
CA TRP A 441 -35.13 20.73 17.61
C TRP A 441 -35.69 21.11 18.96
N PHE A 442 -35.32 20.38 19.99
CA PHE A 442 -35.69 20.68 21.38
C PHE A 442 -34.44 21.05 22.16
N HIS A 443 -34.58 21.94 23.14
CA HIS A 443 -33.51 22.19 24.10
C HIS A 443 -33.23 20.93 24.95
N ALA A 444 -31.99 20.70 25.36
CA ALA A 444 -31.62 19.55 26.19
C ALA A 444 -32.45 19.47 27.49
N ASP A 445 -32.72 20.62 28.11
CA ASP A 445 -33.57 20.70 29.32
C ASP A 445 -35.02 20.27 29.06
N ALA A 446 -35.56 20.54 27.87
CA ALA A 446 -36.88 20.09 27.49
C ALA A 446 -36.92 18.56 27.41
N LEU A 447 -35.89 17.92 26.84
CA LEU A 447 -35.80 16.46 26.82
C LEU A 447 -35.63 15.90 28.23
N ALA A 448 -34.76 16.48 29.06
CA ALA A 448 -34.54 16.03 30.43
C ALA A 448 -35.85 16.10 31.24
N ARG A 449 -36.60 17.19 31.10
CA ARG A 449 -37.89 17.36 31.78
C ARG A 449 -38.96 16.43 31.23
N ALA A 450 -39.05 16.26 29.91
CA ALA A 450 -39.96 15.31 29.29
C ALA A 450 -39.68 13.87 29.74
N GLN A 451 -38.40 13.50 29.78
CA GLN A 451 -37.96 12.18 30.27
C GLN A 451 -38.34 11.98 31.73
N GLN A 452 -38.12 12.98 32.59
CA GLN A 452 -38.48 12.89 34.01
C GLN A 452 -39.99 12.65 34.19
N ILE A 453 -40.83 13.49 33.56
CA ILE A 453 -42.29 13.36 33.63
C ILE A 453 -42.76 12.00 33.10
N LEU A 454 -42.17 11.56 31.98
CA LEU A 454 -42.46 10.28 31.36
C LEU A 454 -42.14 9.10 32.27
N VAL A 455 -40.96 9.10 32.89
CA VAL A 455 -40.52 8.04 33.81
C VAL A 455 -41.36 8.03 35.07
N GLU A 456 -41.63 9.19 35.67
CA GLU A 456 -42.48 9.31 36.87
C GLU A 456 -43.90 8.78 36.61
N TYR A 457 -44.46 9.08 35.43
CA TYR A 457 -45.77 8.58 35.04
C TYR A 457 -45.76 7.06 34.82
N LEU A 458 -44.77 6.54 34.09
CA LEU A 458 -44.66 5.10 33.81
C LEU A 458 -44.37 4.26 35.06
N LEU A 459 -43.65 4.79 36.04
CA LEU A 459 -43.43 4.12 37.32
C LEU A 459 -44.72 4.02 38.17
N LYS A 460 -45.63 4.99 38.04
CA LYS A 460 -46.92 4.99 38.76
C LYS A 460 -47.98 4.15 38.07
N GLU A 461 -48.11 4.29 36.75
CA GLU A 461 -49.24 3.73 35.98
C GLU A 461 -48.86 2.45 35.20
N GLY A 462 -47.58 2.12 35.10
CA GLY A 462 -47.04 0.93 34.41
C GLY A 462 -47.10 0.98 32.89
N ARG A 463 -47.95 1.82 32.29
CA ARG A 463 -48.13 1.96 30.85
C ARG A 463 -48.56 3.36 30.43
N LEU A 464 -48.14 3.79 29.25
CA LEU A 464 -48.54 5.07 28.66
C LEU A 464 -49.16 4.86 27.29
N GLU A 465 -50.42 5.25 27.12
CA GLU A 465 -50.99 5.40 25.77
C GLU A 465 -50.39 6.62 25.07
N SER A 466 -49.97 6.42 23.82
CA SER A 466 -49.23 7.44 23.05
C SER A 466 -49.96 8.77 22.92
N VAL A 467 -51.29 8.74 22.87
CA VAL A 467 -52.13 9.95 22.79
C VAL A 467 -52.14 10.72 24.10
N ARG A 468 -51.93 10.04 25.24
CA ARG A 468 -52.01 10.64 26.57
C ARG A 468 -50.80 11.51 26.90
N PHE A 469 -49.66 11.25 26.25
CA PHE A 469 -48.41 11.98 26.50
C PHE A 469 -48.51 13.48 26.23
N LYS A 470 -49.30 13.89 25.23
CA LYS A 470 -49.50 15.31 24.92
C LYS A 470 -50.10 16.09 26.10
N TYR A 471 -50.97 15.45 26.88
CA TYR A 471 -51.59 16.06 28.06
C TYR A 471 -50.63 16.13 29.26
N LEU A 472 -49.63 15.24 29.32
CA LEU A 472 -48.63 15.24 30.40
C LEU A 472 -47.62 16.37 30.26
N LEU A 473 -47.33 16.78 29.02
CA LEU A 473 -46.39 17.86 28.71
C LEU A 473 -47.09 19.18 28.34
N ASP A 474 -48.42 19.22 28.43
CA ASP A 474 -49.27 20.32 27.95
C ASP A 474 -48.84 20.80 26.55
N THR A 475 -48.85 19.88 25.57
CA THR A 475 -48.40 20.14 24.21
C THR A 475 -49.32 19.52 23.17
N THR A 476 -49.04 19.77 21.88
CA THR A 476 -49.80 19.21 20.78
C THR A 476 -49.24 17.85 20.31
N ARG A 477 -50.07 17.10 19.57
CA ARG A 477 -49.67 15.81 18.98
C ARG A 477 -48.45 15.96 18.04
N LYS A 478 -48.27 17.14 17.43
CA LYS A 478 -47.15 17.48 16.54
C LYS A 478 -45.80 17.37 17.26
N TYR A 479 -45.73 17.71 18.55
CA TYR A 479 -44.48 17.70 19.34
C TYR A 479 -44.36 16.46 20.23
N ALA A 480 -45.47 15.99 20.81
CA ALA A 480 -45.49 14.85 21.71
C ALA A 480 -45.07 13.52 21.04
N LEU A 481 -45.56 13.25 19.83
CA LEU A 481 -45.25 12.00 19.13
C LEU A 481 -43.76 11.89 18.75
N PRO A 482 -43.14 12.91 18.11
CA PRO A 482 -41.70 12.89 17.84
C PRO A 482 -40.84 12.67 19.08
N LEU A 483 -41.19 13.28 20.22
CA LEU A 483 -40.47 13.06 21.48
C LEU A 483 -40.55 11.59 21.94
N LEU A 484 -41.72 10.96 21.85
CA LEU A 484 -41.86 9.53 22.16
C LEU A 484 -41.07 8.65 21.19
N ASP A 485 -41.10 8.96 19.89
CA ASP A 485 -40.34 8.22 18.88
C ASP A 485 -38.83 8.37 19.08
N TYR A 486 -38.37 9.54 19.54
CA TYR A 486 -36.99 9.75 19.98
C TYR A 486 -36.65 8.88 21.20
N PHE A 487 -37.52 8.84 22.21
CA PHE A 487 -37.31 8.01 23.41
C PHE A 487 -37.34 6.50 23.10
N ASP A 488 -38.13 6.08 22.12
CA ASP A 488 -38.09 4.72 21.57
C ASP A 488 -36.72 4.46 20.91
N ARG A 489 -36.22 5.39 20.09
CA ARG A 489 -34.94 5.28 19.35
C ARG A 489 -33.71 5.25 20.25
N VAL A 490 -33.68 6.06 21.31
CA VAL A 490 -32.59 6.02 22.31
C VAL A 490 -32.73 4.86 23.30
N GLY A 491 -33.78 4.04 23.14
CA GLY A 491 -33.96 2.79 23.88
C GLY A 491 -34.54 2.94 25.29
N LEU A 492 -35.08 4.11 25.65
CA LEU A 492 -35.73 4.33 26.94
C LEU A 492 -37.07 3.58 27.04
N LEU A 493 -37.81 3.51 25.93
CA LEU A 493 -39.15 2.97 25.86
C LEU A 493 -39.22 1.71 25.01
N ARG A 494 -40.21 0.86 25.30
CA ARG A 494 -40.65 -0.25 24.45
C ARG A 494 -42.08 -0.03 24.01
N ARG A 495 -42.31 -0.02 22.69
CA ARG A 495 -43.64 0.14 22.09
C ARG A 495 -44.33 -1.22 21.92
N SER A 496 -45.60 -1.30 22.33
CA SER A 496 -46.51 -2.41 22.05
C SER A 496 -47.84 -1.84 21.55
N GLY A 497 -48.06 -1.89 20.24
CA GLY A 497 -49.19 -1.23 19.58
C GLY A 497 -49.19 0.29 19.78
N ASN A 498 -50.24 0.79 20.44
CA ASN A 498 -50.43 2.22 20.78
C ASN A 498 -49.94 2.58 22.19
N THR A 499 -49.43 1.60 22.94
CA THR A 499 -49.00 1.76 24.33
C THR A 499 -47.48 1.62 24.43
N ARG A 500 -46.87 2.38 25.33
CA ARG A 500 -45.43 2.39 25.59
C ARG A 500 -45.17 2.02 27.06
N PHE A 501 -44.10 1.26 27.25
CA PHE A 501 -43.65 0.77 28.55
C PHE A 501 -42.20 1.23 28.79
N LEU A 502 -41.82 1.37 30.05
CA LEU A 502 -40.41 1.59 30.40
C LEU A 502 -39.62 0.32 30.07
N ARG A 503 -38.45 0.46 29.45
CA ARG A 503 -37.57 -0.68 29.19
C ARG A 503 -36.85 -1.04 30.49
N GLU A 504 -37.02 -2.27 30.98
CA GLU A 504 -36.22 -2.77 32.11
C GLU A 504 -34.74 -2.74 31.73
N LYS A 505 -33.89 -2.20 32.61
CA LYS A 505 -32.43 -2.30 32.42
C LYS A 505 -32.07 -3.78 32.28
N PRO A 506 -31.14 -4.17 31.40
CA PRO A 506 -30.53 -5.49 31.50
C PRO A 506 -29.96 -5.60 32.91
N GLN A 507 -30.35 -6.64 33.66
CA GLN A 507 -29.57 -7.05 34.83
C GLN A 507 -28.14 -7.28 34.35
N ALA A 508 -27.19 -6.63 35.03
CA ALA A 508 -25.77 -6.63 34.72
C ALA A 508 -25.17 -8.04 34.76
#